data_AF-A0A8E6B5I5-F1
#
_entry.id   AF-A0A8E6B5I5-F1
#
_cell.length_a   1.000
_cell.length_b   1.000
_cell.length_c   1.000
_cell.angle_alpha   90.00
_cell.angle_beta   90.00
_cell.angle_gamma   90.00
#
_symmetry.space_group_name_H-M   'P 1'
#
loop_
_entity.id
_entity.type
_entity.pdbx_description
1 polymer ?
#
loop_
_entity_poly.entity_id
_entity_poly.type
_entity_poly.pdbx_seq_one_letter_code
_entity_poly.pdbx_strand_id
1 'polypeptide(L)'
;MSSLLHTADSVHPRCNTIASTCFNADAVDNREQLCNTGETGPIERVSRAEAEITQLNAMLIDIDLCLLRPAIVDEHLQLGGPEAVYQNVISPWLERSPILRQAEVRFSGGGYHIIVWLSPTVQFHGEYERDRWSRYVRVVQCLLPSDPDCPGITALTRPIGSINSKNGVEVRQLKAGKPVSPEEIVEHIEVVRNAPFGVIAEQLLGSRRINPCPKCKAPNSRLDVLDRIGKCYGGCGRIKLEDLFDLYLSPREGARKEGV
;
A
#
# COMPACT_ATOMS: atom_id res chain seq x y z
N MET A 1 26.72 -7.09 -39.04
CA MET A 1 26.78 -8.19 -38.05
C MET A 1 26.24 -7.64 -36.75
N SER A 2 24.99 -7.99 -36.47
CA SER A 2 24.17 -7.49 -35.37
C SER A 2 24.46 -8.30 -34.11
N SER A 3 24.91 -7.63 -33.04
CA SER A 3 25.00 -8.22 -31.71
C SER A 3 23.88 -7.59 -30.87
N LEU A 4 22.74 -8.28 -30.86
CA LEU A 4 21.63 -8.01 -29.95
C LEU A 4 22.01 -8.55 -28.58
N LEU A 5 22.44 -7.67 -27.68
CA LEU A 5 22.50 -7.96 -26.25
C LEU A 5 21.06 -7.88 -25.72
N HIS A 6 20.43 -9.04 -25.53
CA HIS A 6 19.30 -9.19 -24.62
C HIS A 6 19.78 -8.86 -23.21
N THR A 7 19.40 -7.69 -22.70
CA THR A 7 19.37 -7.43 -21.26
C THR A 7 18.22 -8.26 -20.70
N ALA A 8 18.55 -9.39 -20.08
CA ALA A 8 17.61 -10.11 -19.24
C ALA A 8 17.18 -9.17 -18.11
N ASP A 9 15.88 -8.85 -18.06
CA ASP A 9 15.25 -8.17 -16.94
C ASP A 9 15.60 -8.94 -15.66
N SER A 10 16.27 -8.27 -14.73
CA SER A 10 16.61 -8.80 -13.42
C SER A 10 15.36 -8.87 -12.55
N VAL A 11 14.46 -9.80 -12.88
CA VAL A 11 13.27 -10.08 -12.08
C VAL A 11 13.75 -10.63 -10.73
N HIS A 12 13.49 -9.88 -9.67
CA HIS A 12 13.84 -10.23 -8.30
C HIS A 12 13.37 -11.66 -7.97
N PRO A 13 14.19 -12.53 -7.34
CA PRO A 13 13.88 -13.95 -7.15
C PRO A 13 12.58 -14.24 -6.37
N ARG A 14 12.03 -13.26 -5.66
CA ARG A 14 10.71 -13.34 -4.99
C ARG A 14 9.53 -13.39 -5.97
N CYS A 15 9.66 -12.76 -7.14
CA CYS A 15 8.66 -12.87 -8.19
C CYS A 15 8.64 -14.28 -8.79
N ASN A 16 9.80 -14.96 -8.81
CA ASN A 16 9.94 -16.27 -9.46
C ASN A 16 9.49 -17.45 -8.60
N THR A 17 9.50 -17.35 -7.26
CA THR A 17 9.04 -18.46 -6.40
C THR A 17 7.52 -18.71 -6.53
N ILE A 18 6.77 -17.76 -7.12
CA ILE A 18 5.33 -17.91 -7.38
C ILE A 18 5.03 -18.11 -8.89
N ALA A 19 5.98 -17.86 -9.79
CA ALA A 19 5.74 -17.85 -11.23
C ALA A 19 6.69 -18.79 -11.98
N SER A 20 6.25 -20.03 -12.26
CA SER A 20 6.79 -20.82 -13.39
C SER A 20 5.85 -21.97 -13.79
N THR A 21 4.57 -21.68 -13.99
CA THR A 21 3.68 -22.54 -14.77
C THR A 21 3.06 -21.70 -15.88
N CYS A 22 3.09 -22.22 -17.11
CA CYS A 22 2.63 -21.58 -18.33
C CYS A 22 1.23 -20.95 -18.13
N PHE A 23 1.16 -19.63 -18.00
CA PHE A 23 -0.11 -18.93 -17.76
C PHE A 23 -0.94 -18.86 -19.04
N ASN A 24 -2.23 -19.19 -18.93
CA ASN A 24 -3.21 -19.05 -20.01
C ASN A 24 -3.36 -17.57 -20.35
N ALA A 25 -2.84 -17.15 -21.51
CA ALA A 25 -3.06 -15.81 -22.08
C ALA A 25 -4.56 -15.49 -22.28
N ASP A 26 -5.42 -16.52 -22.22
CA ASP A 26 -6.88 -16.41 -22.35
C ASP A 26 -7.60 -16.09 -21.03
N ALA A 27 -6.90 -15.98 -19.89
CA ALA A 27 -7.53 -15.68 -18.61
C ALA A 27 -7.93 -14.18 -18.52
N VAL A 28 -9.24 -13.92 -18.53
CA VAL A 28 -9.83 -12.58 -18.41
C VAL A 28 -9.45 -11.92 -17.06
N ASP A 29 -8.75 -10.79 -17.08
CA ASP A 29 -8.41 -10.01 -15.87
C ASP A 29 -9.61 -9.18 -15.40
N ASN A 30 -10.50 -9.83 -14.65
CA ASN A 30 -11.64 -9.17 -14.04
C ASN A 30 -11.20 -8.21 -12.92
N ARG A 31 -11.77 -7.00 -12.96
CA ARG A 31 -11.54 -5.90 -12.04
C ARG A 31 -12.84 -5.36 -11.49
N GLU A 32 -12.77 -4.74 -10.34
CA GLU A 32 -13.86 -4.05 -9.65
C GLU A 32 -13.50 -2.57 -9.51
N GLN A 33 -14.41 -1.69 -9.91
CA GLN A 33 -14.29 -0.25 -9.69
C GLN A 33 -14.51 0.10 -8.23
N LEU A 34 -13.70 1.03 -7.72
CA LEU A 34 -13.89 1.63 -6.39
C LEU A 34 -14.57 3.02 -6.46
N CYS A 35 -15.07 3.37 -7.64
CA CYS A 35 -15.75 4.62 -7.96
C CYS A 35 -17.04 4.33 -8.73
N ASN A 36 -17.84 5.37 -8.98
CA ASN A 36 -19.08 5.27 -9.77
C ASN A 36 -19.98 4.12 -9.26
N THR A 37 -20.56 3.32 -10.14
CA THR A 37 -21.51 2.26 -9.77
C THR A 37 -20.84 0.99 -9.21
N GLY A 38 -19.51 0.96 -9.06
CA GLY A 38 -18.79 -0.21 -8.55
C GLY A 38 -18.81 -1.40 -9.52
N GLU A 39 -18.75 -1.12 -10.83
CA GLU A 39 -18.86 -2.17 -11.85
C GLU A 39 -17.73 -3.19 -11.72
N THR A 40 -18.06 -4.45 -11.99
CA THR A 40 -17.12 -5.56 -12.04
C THR A 40 -17.12 -6.20 -13.42
N GLY A 41 -15.94 -6.44 -13.99
CA GLY A 41 -15.78 -7.04 -15.30
C GLY A 41 -14.35 -6.92 -15.84
N PRO A 42 -14.11 -7.27 -17.11
CA PRO A 42 -12.80 -7.11 -17.74
C PRO A 42 -12.27 -5.69 -17.60
N ILE A 43 -10.97 -5.54 -17.31
CA ILE A 43 -10.33 -4.24 -17.03
C ILE A 43 -10.63 -3.17 -18.09
N GLU A 44 -10.64 -3.53 -19.38
CA GLU A 44 -10.91 -2.63 -20.50
C GLU A 44 -12.35 -2.10 -20.53
N ARG A 45 -13.29 -2.79 -19.88
CA ARG A 45 -14.70 -2.38 -19.78
C ARG A 45 -14.98 -1.53 -18.56
N VAL A 46 -14.25 -1.76 -17.48
CA VAL A 46 -14.49 -1.13 -16.17
C VAL A 46 -13.46 -0.06 -15.81
N SER A 47 -12.37 0.10 -16.57
CA SER A 47 -11.50 1.27 -16.38
C SER A 47 -12.23 2.56 -16.79
N ARG A 48 -11.98 3.64 -16.07
CA ARG A 48 -12.56 4.96 -16.31
C ARG A 48 -11.45 6.01 -16.26
N ALA A 49 -11.52 6.99 -17.14
CA ALA A 49 -10.66 8.16 -17.02
C ALA A 49 -11.06 8.97 -15.78
N GLU A 50 -10.10 9.68 -15.18
CA GLU A 50 -10.36 10.47 -13.97
C GLU A 50 -11.52 11.46 -14.16
N ALA A 51 -11.61 12.11 -15.33
CA ALA A 51 -12.66 13.06 -15.67
C ALA A 51 -14.09 12.45 -15.72
N GLU A 52 -14.21 11.14 -15.90
CA GLU A 52 -15.47 10.39 -15.96
C GLU A 52 -15.93 9.90 -14.58
N ILE A 53 -15.10 10.08 -13.56
CA ILE A 53 -15.47 9.71 -12.19
C ILE A 53 -16.34 10.82 -11.59
N THR A 54 -17.55 10.46 -11.19
CA THR A 54 -18.55 11.35 -10.59
C THR A 54 -18.84 11.00 -9.13
N GLN A 55 -18.40 9.85 -8.64
CA GLN A 55 -18.50 9.49 -7.22
C GLN A 55 -17.38 8.52 -6.81
N LEU A 56 -17.02 8.54 -5.52
CA LEU A 56 -16.04 7.65 -4.90
C LEU A 56 -16.71 6.75 -3.86
N ASN A 57 -16.52 5.44 -4.00
CA ASN A 57 -17.08 4.44 -3.08
C ASN A 57 -16.04 3.93 -2.09
N ALA A 58 -14.77 3.87 -2.49
CA ALA A 58 -13.69 3.39 -1.63
C ALA A 58 -12.31 3.92 -2.06
N MET A 59 -11.35 3.79 -1.15
CA MET A 59 -9.92 4.08 -1.41
C MET A 59 -9.11 2.79 -1.35
N LEU A 60 -8.15 2.62 -2.26
CA LEU A 60 -7.24 1.47 -2.29
C LEU A 60 -5.85 1.87 -1.83
N ILE A 61 -5.30 1.09 -0.90
CA ILE A 61 -3.86 1.01 -0.65
C ILE A 61 -3.38 -0.35 -1.13
N ASP A 62 -2.41 -0.37 -2.04
CA ASP A 62 -1.83 -1.60 -2.57
C ASP A 62 -0.47 -1.86 -1.91
N ILE A 63 -0.35 -2.96 -1.15
CA ILE A 63 0.92 -3.38 -0.54
C ILE A 63 1.46 -4.55 -1.36
N ASP A 64 2.44 -4.27 -2.22
CA ASP A 64 3.17 -5.30 -2.95
C ASP A 64 4.29 -5.89 -2.07
N LEU A 65 4.26 -7.22 -1.87
CA LEU A 65 5.27 -7.92 -1.09
C LEU A 65 6.67 -7.82 -1.69
N CYS A 66 6.79 -7.58 -3.00
CA CYS A 66 8.08 -7.38 -3.67
C CYS A 66 8.69 -6.02 -3.36
N LEU A 67 7.87 -5.02 -3.00
CA LEU A 67 8.34 -3.71 -2.59
C LEU A 67 8.75 -3.69 -1.12
N LEU A 68 8.25 -4.60 -0.29
CA LEU A 68 8.67 -4.70 1.10
C LEU A 68 10.07 -5.31 1.24
N ARG A 69 10.78 -4.91 2.29
CA ARG A 69 12.10 -5.45 2.61
C ARG A 69 12.00 -6.92 3.04
N PRO A 70 12.98 -7.75 2.65
CA PRO A 70 13.14 -9.12 3.12
C PRO A 70 12.91 -9.33 4.62
N ALA A 71 13.58 -8.50 5.42
CA ALA A 71 13.56 -8.60 6.88
C ALA A 71 12.18 -8.32 7.50
N ILE A 72 11.22 -7.80 6.72
CA ILE A 72 9.86 -7.53 7.18
C ILE A 72 8.92 -8.71 6.89
N VAL A 73 9.13 -9.46 5.81
CA VAL A 73 8.12 -10.41 5.31
C VAL A 73 8.59 -11.87 5.24
N ASP A 74 9.89 -12.14 5.06
CA ASP A 74 10.36 -13.48 4.69
C ASP A 74 10.09 -14.54 5.75
N GLU A 75 10.42 -14.21 6.99
CA GLU A 75 10.22 -15.11 8.12
C GLU A 75 8.73 -15.49 8.24
N HIS A 76 7.84 -14.51 8.14
CA HIS A 76 6.40 -14.75 8.24
C HIS A 76 5.85 -15.52 7.03
N LEU A 77 6.30 -15.21 5.81
CA LEU A 77 5.92 -15.95 4.61
C LEU A 77 6.34 -17.42 4.70
N GLN A 78 7.55 -17.69 5.17
CA GLN A 78 8.07 -19.06 5.31
C GLN A 78 7.34 -19.85 6.39
N LEU A 79 6.96 -19.21 7.50
CA LEU A 79 6.35 -19.90 8.64
C LEU A 79 4.84 -20.11 8.50
N GLY A 80 4.13 -19.25 7.75
CA GLY A 80 2.66 -19.35 7.67
C GLY A 80 2.02 -18.61 6.51
N GLY A 81 2.79 -18.31 5.45
CA GLY A 81 2.27 -17.76 4.22
C GLY A 81 1.68 -16.35 4.34
N PRO A 82 0.79 -15.97 3.40
CA PRO A 82 0.19 -14.63 3.36
C PRO A 82 -0.62 -14.27 4.60
N GLU A 83 -1.25 -15.24 5.25
CA GLU A 83 -2.01 -15.04 6.48
C GLU A 83 -1.10 -14.64 7.63
N ALA A 84 0.08 -15.27 7.75
CA ALA A 84 1.05 -14.92 8.78
C ALA A 84 1.63 -13.51 8.58
N VAL A 85 1.92 -13.09 7.34
CA VAL A 85 2.33 -11.70 7.07
C VAL A 85 1.21 -10.73 7.43
N TYR A 86 -0.03 -11.04 7.05
CA TYR A 86 -1.16 -10.20 7.40
C TYR A 86 -1.29 -10.05 8.93
N GLN A 87 -1.29 -11.14 9.69
CA GLN A 87 -1.49 -11.10 11.13
C GLN A 87 -0.33 -10.44 11.89
N ASN A 88 0.91 -10.68 11.49
CA ASN A 88 2.09 -10.25 12.25
C ASN A 88 2.65 -8.89 11.81
N VAL A 89 2.36 -8.45 10.58
CA VAL A 89 2.94 -7.23 10.02
C VAL A 89 1.86 -6.21 9.71
N ILE A 90 0.93 -6.56 8.82
CA ILE A 90 -0.02 -5.59 8.24
C ILE A 90 -1.12 -5.24 9.24
N SER A 91 -1.76 -6.23 9.85
CA SER A 91 -2.86 -6.05 10.80
C SER A 91 -2.46 -5.11 11.96
N PRO A 92 -1.29 -5.24 12.61
CA PRO A 92 -0.82 -4.27 13.60
C PRO A 92 -0.72 -2.82 13.08
N TRP A 93 -0.36 -2.61 11.81
CA TRP A 93 -0.36 -1.27 11.22
C TRP A 93 -1.79 -0.74 11.05
N LEU A 94 -2.72 -1.59 10.59
CA LEU A 94 -4.11 -1.21 10.38
C LEU A 94 -4.81 -0.87 11.70
N GLU A 95 -4.66 -1.71 12.72
CA GLU A 95 -5.34 -1.55 14.01
C GLU A 95 -4.98 -0.25 14.75
N ARG A 96 -3.82 0.34 14.45
CA ARG A 96 -3.37 1.61 15.02
C ARG A 96 -3.92 2.84 14.29
N SER A 97 -4.56 2.67 13.14
CA SER A 97 -5.21 3.75 12.40
C SER A 97 -6.71 3.78 12.69
N PRO A 98 -7.32 4.93 13.00
CA PRO A 98 -8.77 5.02 13.21
C PRO A 98 -9.58 4.62 11.97
N ILE A 99 -9.06 4.91 10.77
CA ILE A 99 -9.73 4.63 9.50
C ILE A 99 -9.29 3.28 8.91
N LEU A 100 -8.00 2.90 8.99
CA LEU A 100 -7.53 1.66 8.35
C LEU A 100 -7.87 0.39 9.14
N ARG A 101 -8.13 0.48 10.45
CA ARG A 101 -8.66 -0.66 11.22
C ARG A 101 -10.03 -1.13 10.72
N GLN A 102 -10.74 -0.29 9.98
CA GLN A 102 -12.05 -0.62 9.39
C GLN A 102 -11.92 -1.16 7.96
N ALA A 103 -10.73 -1.16 7.38
CA ALA A 103 -10.54 -1.56 6.00
C ALA A 103 -10.85 -3.04 5.77
N GLU A 104 -11.37 -3.33 4.58
CA GLU A 104 -11.36 -4.66 4.02
C GLU A 104 -9.96 -5.01 3.55
N VAL A 105 -9.54 -6.25 3.75
CA VAL A 105 -8.21 -6.73 3.31
C VAL A 105 -8.39 -7.92 2.41
N ARG A 106 -7.85 -7.81 1.19
CA ARG A 106 -7.79 -8.91 0.22
C ARG A 106 -6.34 -9.27 -0.07
N PHE A 107 -6.07 -10.56 -0.20
CA PHE A 107 -4.82 -11.04 -0.77
C PHE A 107 -5.03 -11.39 -2.24
N SER A 108 -4.21 -10.81 -3.12
CA SER A 108 -4.31 -10.98 -4.58
C SER A 108 -3.17 -11.83 -5.18
N GLY A 109 -2.44 -12.56 -4.34
CA GLY A 109 -1.35 -13.48 -4.74
C GLY A 109 0.05 -12.88 -4.67
N GLY A 110 0.22 -11.61 -5.04
CA GLY A 110 1.51 -10.90 -4.93
C GLY A 110 1.55 -9.84 -3.82
N GLY A 111 0.39 -9.47 -3.30
CA GLY A 111 0.25 -8.35 -2.36
C GLY A 111 -1.12 -8.30 -1.71
N TYR A 112 -1.34 -7.21 -0.98
CA TYR A 112 -2.56 -6.96 -0.21
C TYR A 112 -3.22 -5.70 -0.71
N HIS A 113 -4.51 -5.82 -1.04
CA HIS A 113 -5.36 -4.69 -1.30
C HIS A 113 -6.07 -4.33 0.01
N ILE A 114 -5.76 -3.16 0.55
CA ILE A 114 -6.43 -2.59 1.72
C ILE A 114 -7.46 -1.58 1.20
N ILE A 115 -8.74 -1.88 1.40
CA ILE A 115 -9.85 -1.13 0.80
C ILE A 115 -10.63 -0.43 1.92
N VAL A 116 -10.63 0.90 1.90
CA VAL A 116 -11.41 1.74 2.83
C VAL A 116 -12.70 2.13 2.15
N TRP A 117 -13.79 1.43 2.49
CA TRP A 117 -15.13 1.72 1.98
C TRP A 117 -15.70 3.01 2.60
N LEU A 118 -16.42 3.79 1.80
CA LEU A 118 -17.03 5.06 2.21
C LEU A 118 -18.55 4.88 2.34
N SER A 119 -19.13 5.40 3.43
CA SER A 119 -20.58 5.51 3.59
C SER A 119 -20.96 6.82 4.31
N PRO A 120 -21.73 7.71 3.68
CA PRO A 120 -22.24 7.61 2.31
C PRO A 120 -21.12 7.66 1.26
N THR A 121 -21.43 7.25 0.03
CA THR A 121 -20.52 7.46 -1.11
C THR A 121 -20.32 8.96 -1.33
N VAL A 122 -19.13 9.34 -1.76
CA VAL A 122 -18.81 10.75 -2.01
C VAL A 122 -19.23 11.10 -3.42
N GLN A 123 -20.15 12.03 -3.58
CA GLN A 123 -20.54 12.59 -4.88
C GLN A 123 -19.60 13.74 -5.26
N PHE A 124 -19.27 13.84 -6.54
CA PHE A 124 -18.51 14.95 -7.10
C PHE A 124 -19.43 15.82 -7.95
N HIS A 125 -19.69 17.04 -7.50
CA HIS A 125 -20.49 18.03 -8.21
C HIS A 125 -19.66 18.86 -9.21
N GLY A 126 -18.35 18.63 -9.27
CA GLY A 126 -17.45 19.27 -10.21
C GLY A 126 -16.00 18.86 -10.03
N GLU A 127 -15.13 19.43 -10.87
CA GLU A 127 -13.71 19.12 -10.90
C GLU A 127 -12.99 19.43 -9.59
N TYR A 128 -13.36 20.53 -8.91
CA TYR A 128 -12.76 20.92 -7.64
C TYR A 128 -12.91 19.84 -6.55
N GLU A 129 -14.11 19.26 -6.41
CA GLU A 129 -14.35 18.23 -5.41
C GLU A 129 -13.62 16.94 -5.75
N ARG A 130 -13.59 16.58 -7.04
CA ARG A 130 -12.84 15.43 -7.52
C ARG A 130 -11.34 15.57 -7.26
N ASP A 131 -10.73 16.70 -7.59
CA ASP A 131 -9.31 16.98 -7.32
C ASP A 131 -9.02 16.94 -5.80
N ARG A 132 -9.89 17.54 -4.99
CA ARG A 132 -9.77 17.47 -3.53
C ARG A 132 -9.74 16.02 -3.03
N TRP A 133 -10.67 15.19 -3.48
CA TRP A 133 -10.73 13.78 -3.08
C TRP A 133 -9.61 12.94 -3.70
N SER A 134 -9.14 13.28 -4.90
CA SER A 134 -7.95 12.68 -5.52
C SER A 134 -6.73 12.86 -4.61
N ARG A 135 -6.52 14.06 -4.06
CA ARG A 135 -5.46 14.34 -3.07
C ARG A 135 -5.68 13.59 -1.75
N TYR A 136 -6.92 13.48 -1.28
CA TYR A 136 -7.21 12.72 -0.06
C TYR A 136 -6.88 11.24 -0.21
N VAL A 137 -7.20 10.63 -1.35
CA VAL A 137 -6.79 9.25 -1.68
C VAL A 137 -5.27 9.12 -1.62
N ARG A 138 -4.52 10.07 -2.18
CA ARG A 138 -3.04 10.07 -2.09
C ARG A 138 -2.52 10.14 -0.66
N VAL A 139 -3.12 10.97 0.19
CA VAL A 139 -2.74 11.03 1.61
C VAL A 139 -2.99 9.69 2.30
N VAL A 140 -4.14 9.06 2.05
CA VAL A 140 -4.49 7.74 2.62
C VAL A 140 -3.54 6.64 2.13
N GLN A 141 -3.17 6.65 0.85
CA GLN A 141 -2.18 5.73 0.28
C GLN A 141 -0.80 5.86 0.95
N CYS A 142 -0.42 7.07 1.35
CA CYS A 142 0.82 7.36 2.07
C CYS A 142 0.79 7.05 3.57
N LEU A 143 -0.28 6.46 4.11
CA LEU A 143 -0.31 6.05 5.53
C LEU A 143 0.47 4.75 5.79
N LEU A 144 0.73 3.96 4.75
CA LEU A 144 1.40 2.66 4.82
C LEU A 144 2.53 2.58 3.79
N PRO A 145 3.51 1.67 3.95
CA PRO A 145 4.52 1.38 2.95
C PRO A 145 3.89 0.65 1.76
N SER A 146 3.16 1.40 0.93
CA SER A 146 2.39 0.94 -0.22
C SER A 146 3.17 1.12 -1.53
N ASP A 147 2.63 0.59 -2.62
CA ASP A 147 3.11 0.90 -3.97
C ASP A 147 2.91 2.39 -4.27
N PRO A 148 3.98 3.18 -4.46
CA PRO A 148 3.84 4.60 -4.76
C PRO A 148 3.24 4.87 -6.16
N ASP A 149 3.17 3.86 -7.03
CA ASP A 149 2.49 3.94 -8.33
C ASP A 149 1.03 3.46 -8.28
N CYS A 150 0.52 3.09 -7.09
CA CYS A 150 -0.88 2.71 -6.91
C CYS A 150 -1.77 3.81 -7.53
N PRO A 151 -2.73 3.50 -8.41
CA PRO A 151 -3.58 4.54 -9.00
C PRO A 151 -4.38 5.27 -7.91
N GLY A 152 -4.68 6.56 -8.11
CA GLY A 152 -5.46 7.37 -7.17
C GLY A 152 -6.94 7.00 -7.18
N ILE A 153 -7.82 7.97 -7.43
CA ILE A 153 -9.27 7.72 -7.51
C ILE A 153 -9.68 6.77 -8.66
N THR A 154 -8.79 6.53 -9.61
CA THR A 154 -8.97 5.56 -10.72
C THR A 154 -8.58 4.13 -10.34
N ALA A 155 -8.26 3.87 -9.07
CA ALA A 155 -7.89 2.54 -8.61
C ALA A 155 -8.97 1.49 -8.91
N LEU A 156 -8.50 0.34 -9.40
CA LEU A 156 -9.29 -0.85 -9.57
C LEU A 156 -8.72 -1.94 -8.66
N THR A 157 -9.61 -2.70 -8.03
CA THR A 157 -9.22 -3.90 -7.28
C THR A 157 -9.58 -5.16 -8.09
N ARG A 158 -9.20 -6.34 -7.59
CA ARG A 158 -9.72 -7.60 -8.10
C ARG A 158 -10.89 -8.06 -7.23
N PRO A 159 -11.99 -8.55 -7.81
CA PRO A 159 -13.10 -9.11 -7.05
C PRO A 159 -12.66 -10.33 -6.23
N ILE A 160 -13.24 -10.52 -5.05
CA ILE A 160 -13.04 -11.73 -4.26
C ILE A 160 -13.50 -12.95 -5.09
N GLY A 161 -12.74 -14.04 -5.06
CA GLY A 161 -12.99 -15.26 -5.83
C GLY A 161 -12.54 -15.19 -7.30
N SER A 162 -12.09 -14.03 -7.78
CA SER A 162 -11.48 -13.95 -9.11
C SER A 162 -10.06 -14.53 -9.10
N ILE A 163 -9.61 -15.06 -10.25
CA ILE A 163 -8.23 -15.51 -10.44
C ILE A 163 -7.38 -14.35 -10.94
N ASN A 164 -6.28 -14.06 -10.25
CA ASN A 164 -5.29 -13.11 -10.75
C ASN A 164 -4.56 -13.71 -11.95
N SER A 165 -4.85 -13.22 -13.15
CA SER A 165 -4.27 -13.71 -14.40
C SER A 165 -2.73 -13.66 -14.45
N LYS A 166 -2.09 -12.82 -13.61
CA LYS A 166 -0.62 -12.69 -13.56
C LYS A 166 0.08 -13.85 -12.84
N ASN A 167 -0.59 -14.50 -11.88
CA ASN A 167 0.02 -15.52 -11.02
C ASN A 167 -0.87 -16.73 -10.74
N GLY A 168 -2.09 -16.78 -11.28
CA GLY A 168 -3.04 -17.88 -11.12
C GLY A 168 -3.65 -18.00 -9.71
N VAL A 169 -3.37 -17.06 -8.80
CA VAL A 169 -3.86 -17.12 -7.42
C VAL A 169 -5.27 -16.55 -7.34
N GLU A 170 -6.17 -17.27 -6.66
CA GLU A 170 -7.50 -16.77 -6.32
C GLU A 170 -7.40 -15.63 -5.30
N VAL A 171 -8.15 -14.56 -5.54
CA VAL A 171 -8.23 -13.41 -4.66
C VAL A 171 -9.10 -13.77 -3.45
N ARG A 172 -8.50 -13.74 -2.27
CA ARG A 172 -9.16 -14.14 -1.01
C ARG A 172 -9.33 -12.94 -0.09
N GLN A 173 -10.47 -12.86 0.58
CA GLN A 173 -10.69 -11.90 1.65
C GLN A 173 -10.05 -12.42 2.94
N LEU A 174 -9.20 -11.61 3.57
CA LEU A 174 -8.57 -11.91 4.87
C LEU A 174 -9.27 -11.22 6.03
N LYS A 175 -9.87 -10.05 5.78
CA LYS A 175 -10.67 -9.28 6.74
C LYS A 175 -11.80 -8.58 6.02
N ALA A 176 -13.02 -8.72 6.53
CA ALA A 176 -14.16 -7.94 6.07
C ALA A 176 -14.02 -6.48 6.52
N GLY A 177 -14.37 -5.55 5.64
CA GLY A 177 -14.36 -4.12 5.95
C GLY A 177 -15.64 -3.64 6.63
N LYS A 178 -15.54 -2.45 7.23
CA LYS A 178 -16.68 -1.63 7.66
C LYS A 178 -16.54 -0.25 6.99
N PRO A 179 -17.63 0.31 6.45
CA PRO A 179 -17.57 1.63 5.87
C PRO A 179 -17.18 2.71 6.90
N VAL A 180 -16.40 3.66 6.44
CA VAL A 180 -15.96 4.87 7.17
C VAL A 180 -16.70 6.06 6.58
N SER A 181 -17.06 7.06 7.38
CA SER A 181 -17.69 8.26 6.83
C SER A 181 -16.68 9.16 6.12
N PRO A 182 -17.10 9.93 5.09
CA PRO A 182 -16.24 10.94 4.48
C PRO A 182 -15.65 11.94 5.48
N GLU A 183 -16.40 12.30 6.53
CA GLU A 183 -15.98 13.20 7.60
C GLU A 183 -14.83 12.60 8.43
N GLU A 184 -14.92 11.31 8.80
CA GLU A 184 -13.84 10.60 9.51
C GLU A 184 -12.54 10.60 8.70
N ILE A 185 -12.63 10.49 7.37
CA ILE A 185 -11.45 10.60 6.47
C ILE A 185 -10.85 12.00 6.55
N VAL A 186 -11.68 13.05 6.41
CA VAL A 186 -11.22 14.44 6.45
C VAL A 186 -10.58 14.78 7.80
N GLU A 187 -11.22 14.38 8.90
CA GLU A 187 -10.68 14.56 10.25
C GLU A 187 -9.32 13.87 10.42
N HIS A 188 -9.20 12.63 9.95
CA HIS A 188 -7.94 11.91 10.03
C HIS A 188 -6.84 12.56 9.18
N ILE A 189 -7.19 13.05 7.98
CA ILE A 189 -6.25 13.78 7.12
C ILE A 189 -5.75 15.06 7.80
N GLU A 190 -6.60 15.78 8.53
CA GLU A 190 -6.16 16.97 9.29
C GLU A 190 -5.20 16.59 10.43
N VAL A 191 -5.42 15.45 11.10
CA VAL A 191 -4.46 14.92 12.09
C VAL A 191 -3.12 14.60 11.43
N VAL A 192 -3.13 13.89 10.30
CA VAL A 192 -1.93 13.55 9.51
C VAL A 192 -1.24 14.82 9.01
N ARG A 193 -1.98 15.80 8.53
CA ARG A 193 -1.45 17.08 8.07
C ARG A 193 -0.73 17.82 9.18
N ASN A 194 -1.19 17.73 10.43
CA ASN A 194 -0.59 18.40 11.58
C ASN A 194 0.63 17.66 12.14
N ALA A 195 0.61 16.33 12.11
CA ALA A 195 1.67 15.48 12.66
C ALA A 195 2.03 14.28 11.74
N PRO A 196 2.49 14.52 10.49
CA PRO A 196 2.64 13.46 9.49
C PRO A 196 3.63 12.39 9.89
N PHE A 197 4.80 12.78 10.41
CA PHE A 197 5.78 11.81 10.90
C PHE A 197 5.25 11.11 12.15
N GLY A 198 4.65 11.86 13.07
CA GLY A 198 4.11 11.34 14.32
C GLY A 198 3.09 10.23 14.10
N VAL A 199 2.09 10.50 13.26
CA VAL A 199 1.02 9.57 12.92
C VAL A 199 1.57 8.33 12.23
N ILE A 200 2.37 8.50 11.17
CA ILE A 200 2.88 7.36 10.39
C ILE A 200 3.85 6.52 11.23
N ALA A 201 4.75 7.14 12.00
CA ALA A 201 5.68 6.42 12.87
C ALA A 201 4.95 5.65 13.98
N GLU A 202 3.95 6.25 14.62
CA GLU A 202 3.16 5.56 15.64
C GLU A 202 2.36 4.40 15.03
N GLN A 203 1.82 4.57 13.82
CA GLN A 203 1.14 3.51 13.09
C GLN A 203 2.07 2.34 12.72
N LEU A 204 3.28 2.62 12.24
CA LEU A 204 4.22 1.59 11.77
C LEU A 204 5.03 0.94 12.91
N LEU A 205 5.44 1.73 13.92
CA LEU A 205 6.33 1.30 15.01
C LEU A 205 5.59 1.00 16.32
N GLY A 206 4.34 1.45 16.47
CA GLY A 206 3.50 1.19 17.64
C GLY A 206 3.83 1.99 18.90
N SER A 207 4.80 2.90 18.86
CA SER A 207 5.20 3.73 20.00
C SER A 207 5.82 5.04 19.53
N ARG A 208 5.74 6.07 20.38
CA ARG A 208 6.47 7.34 20.17
C ARG A 208 7.91 7.33 20.68
N ARG A 209 8.32 6.29 21.39
CA ARG A 209 9.70 6.09 21.86
C ARG A 209 10.12 4.66 21.58
N ILE A 210 11.13 4.49 20.73
CA ILE A 210 11.60 3.18 20.26
C ILE A 210 13.08 3.01 20.62
N ASN A 211 13.42 1.89 21.25
CA ASN A 211 14.78 1.52 21.63
C ASN A 211 15.05 0.04 21.24
N PRO A 212 16.12 -0.26 20.48
CA PRO A 212 17.03 0.69 19.85
C PRO A 212 16.35 1.51 18.75
N CYS A 213 16.99 2.59 18.26
CA CYS A 213 16.50 3.31 17.09
C CYS A 213 16.41 2.34 15.89
N PRO A 214 15.25 2.23 15.21
CA PRO A 214 15.07 1.20 14.18
C PRO A 214 15.91 1.43 12.92
N LYS A 215 16.33 2.68 12.67
CA LYS A 215 17.20 3.06 11.53
C LYS A 215 18.65 2.64 11.74
N CYS A 216 19.29 3.14 12.80
CA CYS A 216 20.73 2.88 13.02
C CYS A 216 21.01 1.61 13.82
N LYS A 217 20.04 1.11 14.60
CA LYS A 217 20.14 -0.06 15.46
C LYS A 217 21.32 -0.04 16.44
N ALA A 218 21.92 1.13 16.66
CA ALA A 218 23.09 1.27 17.51
C ALA A 218 22.74 0.95 18.97
N PRO A 219 23.64 0.33 19.74
CA PRO A 219 23.42 0.07 21.17
C PRO A 219 23.07 1.35 21.92
N ASN A 220 22.08 1.28 22.83
CA ASN A 220 21.57 2.41 23.61
C ASN A 220 21.01 3.59 22.80
N SER A 221 20.83 3.44 21.48
CA SER A 221 20.18 4.47 20.67
C SER A 221 18.67 4.50 20.92
N ARG A 222 18.03 5.65 20.77
CA ARG A 222 16.57 5.77 20.93
C ARG A 222 15.99 6.72 19.91
N LEU A 223 14.93 6.31 19.22
CA LEU A 223 14.13 7.19 18.39
C LEU A 223 12.98 7.79 19.21
N ASP A 224 12.98 9.11 19.34
CA ASP A 224 11.82 9.88 19.80
C ASP A 224 11.05 10.38 18.57
N VAL A 225 9.77 10.02 18.50
CA VAL A 225 8.84 10.41 17.44
C VAL A 225 8.21 11.76 17.81
N LEU A 226 8.50 12.79 17.01
CA LEU A 226 7.86 14.10 17.07
C LEU A 226 6.88 14.25 15.89
N ASP A 227 6.05 15.28 15.92
CA ASP A 227 4.95 15.45 14.95
C ASP A 227 5.43 15.49 13.50
N ARG A 228 6.52 16.21 13.24
CA ARG A 228 7.07 16.40 11.88
C ARG A 228 8.31 15.58 11.62
N ILE A 229 8.90 14.97 12.65
CA ILE A 229 10.20 14.32 12.53
C ILE A 229 10.55 13.34 13.63
N GLY A 230 11.45 12.42 13.33
CA GLY A 230 12.11 11.58 14.32
C GLY A 230 13.44 12.16 14.78
N LYS A 231 13.74 12.01 16.07
CA LYS A 231 15.06 12.31 16.62
C LYS A 231 15.65 11.07 17.29
N CYS A 232 16.70 10.54 16.67
CA CYS A 232 17.55 9.51 17.24
C CYS A 232 18.59 10.13 18.19
N TYR A 233 18.55 9.72 19.44
CA TYR A 233 19.62 9.96 20.41
C TYR A 233 20.59 8.78 20.39
N GLY A 234 21.91 9.05 20.46
CA GLY A 234 22.94 8.01 20.47
C GLY A 234 23.21 7.33 19.12
N GLY A 235 22.89 7.98 18.00
CA GLY A 235 23.04 7.38 16.67
C GLY A 235 22.83 8.36 15.53
N CYS A 236 21.98 8.00 14.56
CA CYS A 236 21.80 8.69 13.28
C CYS A 236 21.16 10.09 13.29
N GLY A 237 20.95 10.71 14.45
CA GLY A 237 20.44 12.08 14.55
C GLY A 237 19.01 12.24 14.06
N ARG A 238 18.80 13.04 13.01
CA ARG A 238 17.46 13.41 12.51
C ARG A 238 16.96 12.35 11.51
N ILE A 239 15.72 11.88 11.70
CA ILE A 239 15.07 10.87 10.84
C ILE A 239 13.84 11.50 10.20
N LYS A 240 13.82 11.62 8.87
CA LYS A 240 12.69 12.15 8.11
C LYS A 240 11.67 11.05 7.77
N LEU A 241 10.55 11.44 7.16
CA LEU A 241 9.50 10.49 6.80
C LEU A 241 9.96 9.47 5.74
N GLU A 242 10.79 9.91 4.79
CA GLU A 242 11.37 9.02 3.77
C GLU A 242 12.24 7.94 4.42
N ASP A 243 13.05 8.33 5.41
CA ASP A 243 13.89 7.41 6.17
C ASP A 243 13.07 6.36 6.94
N LEU A 244 11.84 6.71 7.34
CA LEU A 244 10.92 5.79 8.02
C LEU A 244 10.38 4.77 7.02
N PHE A 245 9.93 5.19 5.85
CA PHE A 245 9.50 4.28 4.78
C PHE A 245 10.64 3.38 4.30
N ASP A 246 11.86 3.89 4.23
CA ASP A 246 13.06 3.11 3.89
C ASP A 246 13.32 1.97 4.87
N LEU A 247 12.73 1.94 6.08
CA LEU A 247 12.82 0.78 6.98
C LEU A 247 11.99 -0.39 6.49
N TYR A 248 10.95 -0.13 5.70
CA TYR A 248 9.95 -1.11 5.25
C TYR A 248 10.03 -1.38 3.76
N LEU A 249 10.32 -0.38 2.94
CA LEU A 249 10.40 -0.48 1.49
C LEU A 249 11.82 -0.77 1.02
N SER A 250 11.91 -1.61 0.00
CA SER A 250 13.11 -1.85 -0.78
C SER A 250 13.35 -0.67 -1.72
N PRO A 251 14.62 -0.24 -1.94
CA PRO A 251 14.92 0.82 -2.90
C PRO A 251 14.46 0.43 -4.32
N ARG A 252 13.82 1.35 -5.03
CA ARG A 252 13.45 1.14 -6.44
C ARG A 252 14.70 0.95 -7.31
N GLU A 253 14.69 -0.06 -8.17
CA GLU A 253 15.73 -0.32 -9.16
C GLU A 253 15.78 0.85 -10.17
N GLY A 254 16.57 1.86 -9.87
CA GLY A 254 16.67 3.10 -10.66
C GLY A 254 17.30 4.25 -9.88
N ALA A 255 17.01 4.34 -8.58
CA ALA A 255 17.58 5.38 -7.70
C ALA A 255 19.08 5.22 -7.39
N ARG A 256 19.70 4.10 -7.81
CA ARG A 256 21.13 3.83 -7.60
C ARG A 256 22.05 4.39 -8.69
N LYS A 257 21.53 4.96 -9.78
CA LYS A 257 22.37 5.40 -10.91
C LYS A 257 22.83 6.86 -10.87
N GLU A 258 22.44 7.66 -9.88
CA GLU A 258 22.85 9.08 -9.78
C GLU A 258 23.78 9.39 -8.59
N GLY A 259 24.60 8.41 -8.18
CA GLY A 259 25.48 8.52 -7.01
C GLY A 259 26.94 8.11 -7.24
N VAL A 260 27.49 8.37 -8.43
CA VAL A 260 28.94 8.38 -8.70
C VAL A 260 29.31 9.72 -9.30
#